data_AF-A0A660W954-F1
#
_entry.id   AF-A0A660W954-F1
#
_cell.length_a   1.000
_cell.length_b   1.000
_cell.length_c   1.000
_cell.angle_alpha   90.00
_cell.angle_beta   90.00
_cell.angle_gamma   90.00
#
_symmetry.space_group_name_H-M   'P 1'
#
loop_
_entity.id
_entity.type
_entity.pdbx_description
1 polymer ?
#
loop_
_entity_poly.entity_id
_entity_poly.type
_entity_poly.pdbx_seq_one_letter_code
_entity_poly.pdbx_strand_id
1 'polypeptide(L)'
;MQKTLFLIVTLSAAAFATFVSPAQGLNFFAERYEGYPIDFLAQKALGGPTGKGEWFGSTDACTLGNGGSIKLGFSDEKRVFNGAGPDFIVFENPFQILDTEPPYDPLGLYFAELMFVEVSTDGEVFARFPMLTTNTEPIHADETDGLDAAQYSGFAGIHPVYANVDSNSIDPFDPAVAGGDAFDLSDLSDHPNVTSGLVDLNDIRWVRLVDITGDGSVLDSEGNPIFDAYQYEGDPIAINGADVDALSVINGLEGAVIPEPATTISFIISLPLFAALTGFFRFRNMFFQK
;
A
#
# COMPACT_ATOMS: atom_id res chain seq x y z
N MET A 1 24.96 -27.88 -64.16
CA MET A 1 24.37 -28.14 -62.83
C MET A 1 24.69 -26.95 -61.94
N GLN A 2 23.77 -26.00 -61.82
CA GLN A 2 23.94 -24.81 -60.98
C GLN A 2 23.25 -25.11 -59.64
N LYS A 3 24.02 -25.17 -58.55
CA LYS A 3 23.48 -25.39 -57.20
C LYS A 3 23.07 -24.02 -56.63
N THR A 4 21.77 -23.82 -56.46
CA THR A 4 21.23 -22.66 -55.73
C THR A 4 21.31 -22.96 -54.23
N LEU A 5 22.07 -22.15 -53.50
CA LEU A 5 22.23 -22.22 -52.06
C LEU A 5 21.12 -21.36 -51.42
N PHE A 6 20.23 -21.97 -50.62
CA PHE A 6 19.25 -21.24 -49.82
C PHE A 6 19.90 -20.84 -48.49
N LEU A 7 20.07 -19.54 -48.27
CA LEU A 7 20.48 -18.96 -46.99
C LEU A 7 19.22 -18.80 -46.12
N ILE A 8 19.07 -19.60 -45.08
CA ILE A 8 18.04 -19.40 -44.05
C ILE A 8 18.61 -18.42 -43.03
N VAL A 9 18.08 -17.19 -43.03
CA VAL A 9 18.38 -16.20 -41.99
C VAL A 9 17.33 -16.37 -40.89
N THR A 10 17.72 -16.96 -39.76
CA THR A 10 16.91 -16.96 -38.53
C THR A 10 17.06 -15.60 -37.86
N LEU A 11 16.01 -14.77 -37.88
CA LEU A 11 15.91 -13.60 -37.00
C LEU A 11 15.52 -14.10 -35.59
N SER A 12 16.44 -14.05 -34.64
CA SER A 12 16.08 -14.12 -33.22
C SER A 12 15.63 -12.73 -32.77
N ALA A 13 14.33 -12.57 -32.48
CA ALA A 13 13.83 -11.41 -31.78
C ALA A 13 14.24 -11.52 -30.29
N ALA A 14 15.31 -10.82 -29.90
CA ALA A 14 15.60 -10.59 -28.50
C ALA A 14 14.61 -9.53 -27.99
N ALA A 15 13.64 -9.95 -27.19
CA ALA A 15 12.80 -9.02 -26.44
C ALA A 15 13.67 -8.36 -25.37
N PHE A 16 14.12 -7.14 -25.62
CA PHE A 16 14.66 -6.28 -24.57
C PHE A 16 13.48 -5.77 -23.76
N ALA A 17 13.23 -6.39 -22.60
CA ALA A 17 12.43 -5.77 -21.56
C ALA A 17 13.27 -4.62 -20.99
N THR A 18 12.99 -3.40 -21.44
CA THR A 18 13.47 -2.20 -20.75
C THR A 18 12.76 -2.15 -19.40
N PHE A 19 13.47 -2.47 -18.32
CA PHE A 19 13.05 -2.09 -16.98
C PHE A 19 13.14 -0.57 -16.88
N VAL A 20 12.08 0.11 -17.29
CA VAL A 20 11.83 1.49 -16.90
C VAL A 20 11.44 1.39 -15.43
N SER A 21 12.26 1.92 -14.51
CA SER A 21 11.77 2.10 -13.13
C SER A 21 10.52 2.97 -13.23
N PRO A 22 9.38 2.59 -12.62
CA PRO A 22 8.21 3.45 -12.66
C PRO A 22 8.59 4.82 -12.11
N ALA A 23 8.36 5.84 -12.93
CA ALA A 23 8.47 7.22 -12.52
C ALA A 23 7.31 7.51 -11.57
N GLN A 24 7.56 7.44 -10.26
CA GLN A 24 6.58 7.58 -9.17
C GLN A 24 5.44 6.53 -9.22
N GLY A 25 5.14 5.89 -8.09
CA GLY A 25 4.06 4.89 -8.04
C GLY A 25 2.67 5.52 -8.27
N LEU A 26 1.69 4.66 -8.51
CA LEU A 26 0.27 5.05 -8.44
C LEU A 26 -0.08 5.32 -6.97
N ASN A 27 -0.70 6.47 -6.71
CA ASN A 27 -1.25 6.78 -5.39
C ASN A 27 -2.68 6.24 -5.26
N PHE A 28 -2.99 5.57 -4.15
CA PHE A 28 -4.35 5.11 -3.84
C PHE A 28 -4.54 4.85 -2.35
N PHE A 29 -5.80 4.75 -1.92
CA PHE A 29 -6.14 4.42 -0.53
C PHE A 29 -6.43 2.93 -0.35
N ALA A 30 -6.53 2.48 0.90
CA ALA A 30 -7.16 1.20 1.21
C ALA A 30 -8.62 1.16 0.70
N GLU A 31 -9.01 0.03 0.10
CA GLU A 31 -10.31 -0.16 -0.55
C GLU A 31 -11.13 -1.31 0.06
N ARG A 32 -10.49 -2.18 0.83
CA ARG A 32 -11.13 -3.28 1.54
C ARG A 32 -10.46 -3.53 2.88
N TYR A 33 -11.18 -4.19 3.77
CA TYR A 33 -10.66 -4.65 5.05
C TYR A 33 -11.03 -6.10 5.35
N GLU A 34 -10.26 -6.71 6.24
CA GLU A 34 -10.58 -7.96 6.93
C GLU A 34 -10.23 -7.80 8.41
N GLY A 35 -11.08 -8.29 9.31
CA GLY A 35 -10.88 -8.14 10.76
C GLY A 35 -12.18 -7.85 11.49
N TYR A 36 -12.10 -7.76 12.81
CA TYR A 36 -13.24 -7.49 13.68
C TYR A 36 -12.86 -6.39 14.68
N PRO A 37 -12.80 -5.11 14.25
CA PRO A 37 -12.68 -4.00 15.20
C PRO A 37 -13.90 -3.95 16.12
N ILE A 38 -13.73 -3.37 17.30
CA ILE A 38 -14.75 -3.45 18.36
C ILE A 38 -15.98 -2.59 18.10
N ASP A 39 -15.88 -1.57 17.25
CA ASP A 39 -16.94 -0.60 16.99
C ASP A 39 -17.89 -0.98 15.83
N PHE A 40 -17.59 -2.07 15.09
CA PHE A 40 -18.26 -2.45 13.84
C PHE A 40 -18.26 -1.36 12.75
N LEU A 41 -17.35 -0.37 12.84
CA LEU A 41 -17.20 0.73 11.89
C LEU A 41 -15.90 0.62 11.08
N ALA A 42 -15.44 -0.60 10.83
CA ALA A 42 -14.25 -0.93 10.04
C ALA A 42 -14.14 -0.17 8.70
N GLN A 43 -15.27 0.15 8.07
CA GLN A 43 -15.31 0.91 6.82
C GLN A 43 -14.72 2.33 6.93
N LYS A 44 -14.63 2.90 8.13
CA LYS A 44 -14.05 4.23 8.35
C LYS A 44 -12.55 4.28 8.09
N ALA A 45 -11.85 3.16 8.26
CA ALA A 45 -10.43 3.05 7.91
C ALA A 45 -10.15 2.97 6.38
N LEU A 46 -11.19 3.05 5.54
CA LEU A 46 -11.07 3.00 4.08
C LEU A 46 -11.22 4.38 3.46
N GLY A 47 -10.60 4.57 2.29
CA GLY A 47 -10.60 5.87 1.63
C GLY A 47 -9.53 6.81 2.18
N GLY A 48 -9.70 8.11 1.93
CA GLY A 48 -8.72 9.11 2.31
C GLY A 48 -8.90 9.64 3.72
N PRO A 49 -7.83 10.16 4.35
CA PRO A 49 -7.87 10.66 5.72
C PRO A 49 -8.82 11.85 5.89
N THR A 50 -9.39 11.96 7.08
CA THR A 50 -10.34 12.98 7.49
C THR A 50 -9.88 13.75 8.74
N GLY A 51 -8.56 13.86 8.92
CA GLY A 51 -7.92 14.52 10.06
C GLY A 51 -8.41 15.95 10.34
N LYS A 52 -8.19 16.39 11.59
CA LYS A 52 -8.58 17.73 12.07
C LYS A 52 -7.38 18.61 12.43
N GLY A 53 -6.19 18.18 12.03
CA GLY A 53 -4.92 18.86 12.28
C GLY A 53 -4.41 18.66 13.70
N GLU A 54 -3.56 19.57 14.16
CA GLU A 54 -2.77 19.42 15.39
C GLU A 54 -3.60 19.17 16.66
N TRP A 55 -4.78 19.80 16.75
CA TRP A 55 -5.45 20.02 18.03
C TRP A 55 -6.65 19.12 18.28
N PHE A 56 -7.08 18.35 17.28
CA PHE A 56 -8.29 17.56 17.36
C PHE A 56 -8.12 16.24 16.60
N GLY A 57 -8.69 15.17 17.16
CA GLY A 57 -8.96 13.95 16.41
C GLY A 57 -10.18 14.07 15.49
N SER A 58 -10.15 13.38 14.36
CA SER A 58 -11.31 13.01 13.57
C SER A 58 -12.32 12.19 14.36
N THR A 59 -13.59 12.30 14.00
CA THR A 59 -14.67 11.43 14.48
C THR A 59 -14.99 10.30 13.49
N ASP A 60 -14.32 10.31 12.34
CA ASP A 60 -14.48 9.32 11.27
C ASP A 60 -13.31 8.33 11.28
N ALA A 61 -13.05 7.75 12.45
CA ALA A 61 -12.05 6.71 12.64
C ALA A 61 -12.67 5.37 13.07
N CYS A 62 -11.94 4.29 12.78
CA CYS A 62 -12.25 2.91 13.17
C CYS A 62 -11.45 2.54 14.42
N THR A 63 -12.14 2.42 15.55
CA THR A 63 -11.52 2.06 16.83
C THR A 63 -11.24 0.56 16.89
N LEU A 64 -9.97 0.19 17.00
CA LEU A 64 -9.55 -1.21 17.02
C LEU A 64 -9.94 -1.91 18.32
N GLY A 65 -9.88 -1.19 19.44
CA GLY A 65 -10.00 -1.78 20.76
C GLY A 65 -8.68 -2.34 21.28
N ASN A 66 -8.57 -2.48 22.60
CA ASN A 66 -7.40 -3.06 23.26
C ASN A 66 -7.03 -4.44 22.68
N GLY A 67 -5.86 -4.52 22.04
CA GLY A 67 -5.34 -5.71 21.37
C GLY A 67 -6.09 -6.10 20.08
N GLY A 68 -6.96 -5.23 19.58
CA GLY A 68 -7.68 -5.38 18.33
C GLY A 68 -6.77 -5.28 17.11
N SER A 69 -7.30 -5.64 15.93
CA SER A 69 -6.57 -5.50 14.68
C SER A 69 -7.49 -5.39 13.47
N ILE A 70 -6.95 -4.76 12.42
CA ILE A 70 -7.57 -4.67 11.10
C ILE A 70 -6.52 -4.95 10.03
N LYS A 71 -6.88 -5.73 9.01
CA LYS A 71 -6.11 -5.88 7.77
C LYS A 71 -6.75 -4.97 6.73
N LEU A 72 -6.00 -4.00 6.24
CA LEU A 72 -6.37 -3.13 5.14
C LEU A 72 -5.75 -3.66 3.86
N GLY A 73 -6.52 -3.68 2.79
CA GLY A 73 -6.09 -4.17 1.49
C GLY A 73 -6.67 -3.35 0.35
N PHE A 74 -6.33 -3.77 -0.86
CA PHE A 74 -6.62 -3.07 -2.09
C PHE A 74 -7.43 -3.96 -3.04
N SER A 75 -7.95 -3.40 -4.12
CA SER A 75 -8.45 -4.20 -5.25
C SER A 75 -7.38 -5.18 -5.74
N ASP A 76 -7.81 -6.32 -6.30
CA ASP A 76 -6.90 -7.42 -6.67
C ASP A 76 -5.83 -7.02 -7.71
N GLU A 77 -6.08 -5.94 -8.44
CA GLU A 77 -5.18 -5.37 -9.44
C GLU A 77 -4.11 -4.47 -8.81
N LYS A 78 -4.32 -3.98 -7.58
CA LYS A 78 -3.46 -3.02 -6.89
C LYS A 78 -2.54 -3.67 -5.85
N ARG A 79 -1.32 -3.14 -5.76
CA ARG A 79 -0.29 -3.55 -4.78
C ARG A 79 0.64 -2.40 -4.45
N VAL A 80 1.24 -2.45 -3.26
CA VAL A 80 2.37 -1.58 -2.90
C VAL A 80 3.66 -2.26 -3.35
N PHE A 81 4.61 -1.48 -3.84
CA PHE A 81 5.97 -1.93 -4.11
C PHE A 81 6.96 -1.06 -3.34
N ASN A 82 8.12 -1.62 -3.02
CA ASN A 82 9.23 -0.92 -2.39
C ASN A 82 9.84 0.10 -3.37
N GLY A 83 9.40 1.34 -3.24
CA GLY A 83 9.85 2.49 -4.02
C GLY A 83 11.02 3.21 -3.35
N ALA A 84 11.16 4.50 -3.64
CA ALA A 84 12.14 5.33 -2.97
C ALA A 84 11.47 6.12 -1.85
N GLY A 85 11.99 6.01 -0.62
CA GLY A 85 11.40 6.63 0.55
C GLY A 85 10.10 5.94 0.97
N PRO A 86 9.26 6.61 1.78
CA PRO A 86 8.04 5.99 2.28
C PRO A 86 7.12 5.50 1.17
N ASP A 87 6.57 4.30 1.37
CA ASP A 87 5.71 3.61 0.41
C ASP A 87 4.22 3.74 0.76
N PHE A 88 3.91 4.00 2.03
CA PHE A 88 2.57 4.28 2.51
C PHE A 88 2.58 5.10 3.80
N ILE A 89 1.43 5.66 4.16
CA ILE A 89 1.18 6.43 5.38
C ILE A 89 -0.03 5.82 6.08
N VAL A 90 0.10 5.57 7.38
CA VAL A 90 -0.98 5.18 8.27
C VAL A 90 -1.48 6.41 9.00
N PHE A 91 -2.80 6.63 8.96
CA PHE A 91 -3.46 7.70 9.68
C PHE A 91 -4.28 7.07 10.80
N GLU A 92 -3.86 7.38 12.03
CA GLU A 92 -4.63 7.11 13.24
C GLU A 92 -5.43 8.38 13.52
N ASN A 93 -5.27 8.96 14.70
CA ASN A 93 -6.04 10.09 15.17
C ASN A 93 -5.41 10.88 16.34
N PRO A 94 -4.07 10.98 16.49
CA PRO A 94 -3.50 11.58 17.67
C PRO A 94 -3.63 13.11 17.60
N PHE A 95 -3.68 13.76 18.75
CA PHE A 95 -3.75 15.22 18.83
C PHE A 95 -2.97 15.76 20.03
N GLN A 96 -2.47 16.97 19.88
CA GLN A 96 -1.63 17.62 20.89
C GLN A 96 -2.43 18.01 22.12
N ILE A 97 -1.92 17.66 23.29
CA ILE A 97 -2.47 18.03 24.59
C ILE A 97 -2.09 19.48 24.90
N LEU A 98 -3.08 20.23 25.36
CA LEU A 98 -2.94 21.61 25.83
C LEU A 98 -2.94 21.64 27.36
N ASP A 99 -2.30 22.66 27.94
CA ASP A 99 -2.44 22.97 29.36
C ASP A 99 -3.93 23.16 29.71
N THR A 100 -4.31 22.79 30.94
CA THR A 100 -5.69 22.81 31.44
C THR A 100 -6.16 24.20 31.84
N GLU A 101 -5.24 25.16 32.02
CA GLU A 101 -5.53 26.54 32.39
C GLU A 101 -5.15 27.54 31.29
N PRO A 102 -5.88 28.67 31.14
CA PRO A 102 -5.53 29.72 30.18
C PRO A 102 -4.08 30.20 30.36
N PRO A 103 -3.28 30.31 29.28
CA PRO A 103 -3.72 30.44 27.89
C PRO A 103 -3.88 29.13 27.10
N TYR A 104 -3.88 27.95 27.72
CA TYR A 104 -3.96 26.63 27.06
C TYR A 104 -2.76 26.40 26.12
N ASP A 105 -1.54 26.56 26.65
CA ASP A 105 -0.31 26.38 25.87
C ASP A 105 -0.08 24.90 25.52
N PRO A 106 0.51 24.56 24.36
CA PRO A 106 0.82 23.18 24.01
C PRO A 106 1.87 22.58 24.93
N LEU A 107 1.61 21.36 25.41
CA LEU A 107 2.55 20.62 26.27
C LEU A 107 3.67 19.92 25.50
N GLY A 108 3.53 19.82 24.17
CA GLY A 108 4.43 19.00 23.33
C GLY A 108 4.19 17.49 23.48
N LEU A 109 3.11 17.11 24.15
CA LEU A 109 2.66 15.72 24.34
C LEU A 109 1.40 15.48 23.52
N TYR A 110 1.18 14.23 23.11
CA TYR A 110 0.04 13.83 22.32
C TYR A 110 -0.83 12.84 23.08
N PHE A 111 -2.14 13.00 22.97
CA PHE A 111 -3.06 11.91 23.21
C PHE A 111 -2.96 11.01 21.98
N ALA A 112 -2.37 9.83 22.17
CA ALA A 112 -1.93 8.94 21.11
C ALA A 112 -2.06 7.48 21.57
N GLU A 113 -2.52 6.64 20.65
CA GLU A 113 -2.68 5.20 20.85
C GLU A 113 -1.90 4.49 19.75
N LEU A 114 -0.95 3.63 20.15
CA LEU A 114 0.06 3.10 19.24
C LEU A 114 -0.42 1.81 18.57
N MET A 115 0.07 1.59 17.35
CA MET A 115 -0.15 0.34 16.62
C MET A 115 1.15 -0.26 16.09
N PHE A 116 1.21 -1.58 16.09
CA PHE A 116 2.09 -2.32 15.20
C PHE A 116 1.63 -2.20 13.75
N VAL A 117 2.59 -2.02 12.85
CA VAL A 117 2.36 -2.07 11.40
C VAL A 117 3.03 -3.31 10.83
N GLU A 118 2.28 -4.05 10.03
CA GLU A 118 2.76 -5.26 9.40
C GLU A 118 2.28 -5.34 7.96
N VAL A 119 3.08 -5.94 7.08
CA VAL A 119 2.76 -6.06 5.65
C VAL A 119 2.77 -7.50 5.19
N SER A 120 1.94 -7.81 4.20
CA SER A 120 1.84 -9.16 3.65
C SER A 120 1.52 -9.15 2.15
N THR A 121 2.05 -10.17 1.47
CA THR A 121 1.73 -10.48 0.07
C THR A 121 0.45 -11.31 -0.05
N ASP A 122 0.21 -12.24 0.88
CA ASP A 122 -0.88 -13.22 0.79
C ASP A 122 -2.03 -12.99 1.79
N GLY A 123 -1.81 -12.13 2.78
CA GLY A 123 -2.76 -11.84 3.85
C GLY A 123 -2.73 -12.82 5.03
N GLU A 124 -1.76 -13.74 5.04
CA GLU A 124 -1.60 -14.81 6.03
C GLU A 124 -0.23 -14.71 6.74
N VAL A 125 0.86 -14.55 5.97
CA VAL A 125 2.21 -14.38 6.52
C VAL A 125 2.59 -12.90 6.49
N PHE A 126 2.96 -12.36 7.63
CA PHE A 126 3.23 -10.94 7.80
C PHE A 126 4.69 -10.66 8.16
N ALA A 127 5.22 -9.54 7.67
CA ALA A 127 6.46 -8.93 8.14
C ALA A 127 6.13 -7.67 8.94
N ARG A 128 6.60 -7.61 10.19
CA ARG A 128 6.35 -6.50 11.12
C ARG A 128 7.50 -5.49 11.07
N PHE A 129 7.18 -4.21 11.05
CA PHE A 129 8.18 -3.15 11.16
C PHE A 129 8.89 -3.19 12.51
N PRO A 130 10.21 -2.95 12.55
CA PRO A 130 10.92 -2.80 13.82
C PRO A 130 10.42 -1.56 14.54
N MET A 131 10.23 -1.67 15.85
CA MET A 131 9.69 -0.61 16.69
C MET A 131 10.59 -0.40 17.88
N LEU A 132 10.82 0.86 18.24
CA LEU A 132 11.72 1.25 19.33
C LEU A 132 11.10 2.39 20.12
N THR A 133 11.10 2.23 21.44
CA THR A 133 10.77 3.32 22.35
C THR A 133 11.90 3.58 23.33
N THR A 134 12.10 4.85 23.65
CA THR A 134 12.98 5.27 24.75
C THR A 134 12.20 5.73 25.98
N ASN A 135 10.87 5.75 25.91
CA ASN A 135 10.05 6.01 27.08
C ASN A 135 10.11 4.79 28.02
N THR A 136 10.33 5.05 29.30
CA THR A 136 10.40 4.01 30.35
C THR A 136 9.28 4.12 31.37
N GLU A 137 8.44 5.15 31.26
CA GLU A 137 7.41 5.46 32.24
C GLU A 137 6.01 5.22 31.66
N PRO A 138 5.07 4.70 32.47
CA PRO A 138 3.67 4.62 32.07
C PRO A 138 3.10 5.99 31.70
N ILE A 139 2.31 6.03 30.63
CA ILE A 139 1.52 7.21 30.24
C ILE A 139 0.11 7.00 30.81
N HIS A 140 -0.36 7.99 31.56
CA HIS A 140 -1.71 7.97 32.11
C HIS A 140 -2.66 8.59 31.08
N ALA A 141 -3.80 7.94 30.82
CA ALA A 141 -4.86 8.51 29.99
C ALA A 141 -5.60 9.65 30.74
N ASP A 142 -4.89 10.75 31.04
CA ASP A 142 -5.45 11.97 31.61
C ASP A 142 -5.09 13.22 30.78
N GLU A 143 -5.74 14.35 31.07
CA GLU A 143 -5.62 15.58 30.27
C GLU A 143 -4.25 16.27 30.39
N THR A 144 -3.28 15.69 31.13
CA THR A 144 -1.97 16.30 31.42
C THR A 144 -0.78 15.40 31.12
N ASP A 145 -1.02 14.15 30.75
CA ASP A 145 0.01 13.16 30.44
C ASP A 145 -0.24 12.57 29.04
N GLY A 146 0.84 12.27 28.34
CA GLY A 146 0.76 11.90 26.93
C GLY A 146 2.10 11.51 26.35
N LEU A 147 2.05 11.12 25.08
CA LEU A 147 3.20 10.62 24.36
C LEU A 147 4.08 11.77 23.84
N ASP A 148 5.39 11.73 24.12
CA ASP A 148 6.37 12.53 23.37
C ASP A 148 6.78 11.76 22.11
N ALA A 149 6.34 12.26 20.96
CA ALA A 149 6.58 11.63 19.65
C ALA A 149 8.05 11.33 19.38
N ALA A 150 8.98 12.14 19.90
CA ALA A 150 10.41 11.96 19.68
C ALA A 150 10.97 10.69 20.36
N GLN A 151 10.22 10.09 21.28
CA GLN A 151 10.65 8.89 22.01
C GLN A 151 10.26 7.59 21.32
N TYR A 152 9.50 7.63 20.21
CA TYR A 152 8.92 6.48 19.55
C TYR A 152 9.30 6.45 18.06
N SER A 153 9.63 5.26 17.54
CA SER A 153 10.00 5.06 16.14
C SER A 153 9.42 3.74 15.63
N GLY A 154 8.91 3.76 14.39
CA GLY A 154 8.36 2.58 13.71
C GLY A 154 6.93 2.20 14.12
N PHE A 155 6.28 2.99 14.97
CA PHE A 155 4.86 2.83 15.32
C PHE A 155 3.98 3.66 14.39
N ALA A 156 2.72 3.27 14.24
CA ALA A 156 1.66 4.18 13.80
C ALA A 156 0.92 4.72 15.03
N GLY A 157 0.28 5.89 14.90
CA GLY A 157 -0.43 6.57 15.98
C GLY A 157 0.38 7.65 16.68
N ILE A 158 1.51 8.10 16.12
CA ILE A 158 2.38 9.08 16.78
C ILE A 158 2.02 10.51 16.38
N HIS A 159 1.82 10.78 15.09
CA HIS A 159 1.74 12.14 14.56
C HIS A 159 0.32 12.55 14.14
N PRO A 160 -0.11 13.81 14.43
CA PRO A 160 -1.43 14.29 14.03
C PRO A 160 -1.69 14.17 12.54
N VAL A 161 -2.97 14.01 12.19
CA VAL A 161 -3.43 13.92 10.81
C VAL A 161 -3.85 15.29 10.31
N TYR A 162 -3.08 15.87 9.38
CA TYR A 162 -3.38 17.18 8.78
C TYR A 162 -4.18 17.06 7.49
N ALA A 163 -3.92 16.02 6.69
CA ALA A 163 -4.65 15.79 5.45
C ALA A 163 -6.13 15.52 5.74
N ASN A 164 -6.98 16.22 5.00
CA ASN A 164 -8.42 15.98 5.04
C ASN A 164 -9.00 16.12 3.63
N VAL A 165 -9.39 14.98 3.06
CA VAL A 165 -9.82 14.91 1.66
C VAL A 165 -11.12 15.66 1.36
N ASP A 166 -11.91 15.97 2.39
CA ASP A 166 -13.19 16.67 2.25
C ASP A 166 -13.10 18.17 2.51
N SER A 167 -12.11 18.63 3.28
CA SER A 167 -12.12 19.98 3.85
C SER A 167 -10.86 20.80 3.64
N ASN A 168 -9.76 20.21 3.19
CA ASN A 168 -8.55 20.95 2.85
C ASN A 168 -7.89 20.46 1.55
N SER A 169 -6.71 21.00 1.24
CA SER A 169 -5.97 20.69 0.00
C SER A 169 -4.58 20.13 0.28
N ILE A 170 -4.36 19.60 1.49
CA ILE A 170 -3.13 18.92 1.86
C ILE A 170 -3.13 17.56 1.15
N ASP A 171 -2.03 17.24 0.47
CA ASP A 171 -1.90 15.99 -0.27
C ASP A 171 -1.79 14.81 0.72
N PRO A 172 -2.76 13.87 0.75
CA PRO A 172 -2.73 12.74 1.68
C PRO A 172 -1.69 11.67 1.31
N PHE A 173 -0.96 11.85 0.20
CA PHE A 173 0.11 10.96 -0.26
C PHE A 173 1.50 11.59 -0.11
N ASP A 174 1.60 12.83 0.39
CA ASP A 174 2.88 13.48 0.65
C ASP A 174 3.23 13.38 2.15
N PRO A 175 4.18 12.49 2.53
CA PRO A 175 4.53 12.28 3.94
C PRO A 175 5.15 13.52 4.60
N ALA A 176 5.57 14.53 3.83
CA ALA A 176 6.10 15.76 4.40
C ALA A 176 5.01 16.72 4.92
N VAL A 177 3.75 16.54 4.50
CA VAL A 177 2.65 17.47 4.83
C VAL A 177 1.36 16.81 5.29
N ALA A 178 1.15 15.52 4.97
CA ALA A 178 -0.10 14.82 5.27
C ALA A 178 -0.34 14.65 6.78
N GLY A 179 0.73 14.60 7.57
CA GLY A 179 0.68 14.08 8.93
C GLY A 179 0.60 12.55 8.93
N GLY A 180 0.19 11.97 10.05
CA GLY A 180 0.25 10.52 10.25
C GLY A 180 1.68 9.96 10.18
N ASP A 181 1.78 8.64 10.11
CA ASP A 181 3.04 7.92 10.22
C ASP A 181 3.39 7.19 8.92
N ALA A 182 4.52 7.57 8.32
CA ALA A 182 4.96 7.07 7.03
C ALA A 182 5.93 5.88 7.17
N PHE A 183 5.78 4.89 6.30
CA PHE A 183 6.53 3.62 6.37
C PHE A 183 7.23 3.32 5.04
N ASP A 184 8.52 2.99 5.10
CA ASP A 184 9.35 2.61 3.96
C ASP A 184 9.59 1.09 4.00
N LEU A 185 9.12 0.34 3.00
CA LEU A 185 9.23 -1.11 2.97
C LEU A 185 10.68 -1.60 2.98
N SER A 186 11.65 -0.77 2.61
CA SER A 186 13.06 -1.14 2.69
C SER A 186 13.54 -1.41 4.12
N ASP A 187 12.86 -0.87 5.15
CA ASP A 187 13.14 -1.16 6.56
C ASP A 187 12.88 -2.63 6.94
N LEU A 188 12.16 -3.37 6.08
CA LEU A 188 11.87 -4.79 6.25
C LEU A 188 12.82 -5.71 5.47
N SER A 189 13.85 -5.19 4.79
CA SER A 189 14.68 -5.98 3.87
C SER A 189 15.32 -7.21 4.53
N ASP A 190 15.66 -7.10 5.83
CA ASP A 190 16.30 -8.16 6.60
C ASP A 190 15.31 -9.02 7.40
N HIS A 191 14.00 -8.72 7.33
CA HIS A 191 12.98 -9.48 8.04
C HIS A 191 12.99 -10.96 7.57
N PRO A 192 12.90 -11.96 8.46
CA PRO A 192 12.98 -13.38 8.08
C PRO A 192 11.95 -13.80 7.01
N ASN A 193 10.73 -13.28 7.09
CA ASN A 193 9.68 -13.57 6.09
C ASN A 193 9.97 -12.92 4.73
N VAL A 194 10.72 -11.82 4.69
CA VAL A 194 11.16 -11.17 3.44
C VAL A 194 12.34 -11.92 2.84
N THR A 195 13.37 -12.19 3.64
CA THR A 195 14.59 -12.89 3.18
C THR A 195 14.34 -14.35 2.76
N SER A 196 13.29 -14.99 3.29
CA SER A 196 12.83 -16.32 2.87
C SER A 196 11.90 -16.30 1.65
N GLY A 197 11.48 -15.12 1.19
CA GLY A 197 10.56 -14.95 0.05
C GLY A 197 9.09 -15.24 0.34
N LEU A 198 8.70 -15.33 1.62
CA LEU A 198 7.29 -15.47 2.02
C LEU A 198 6.52 -14.14 1.92
N VAL A 199 7.21 -13.02 2.09
CA VAL A 199 6.70 -11.67 1.87
C VAL A 199 7.55 -11.01 0.78
N ASP A 200 6.94 -10.69 -0.36
CA ASP A 200 7.59 -9.95 -1.44
C ASP A 200 7.26 -8.46 -1.28
N LEU A 201 8.27 -7.65 -0.94
CA LEU A 201 8.13 -6.21 -0.78
C LEU A 201 7.76 -5.48 -2.08
N ASN A 202 7.78 -6.15 -3.25
CA ASN A 202 7.27 -5.59 -4.51
C ASN A 202 5.83 -6.03 -4.84
N ASP A 203 5.20 -6.79 -3.95
CA ASP A 203 3.85 -7.31 -4.10
C ASP A 203 3.10 -7.32 -2.75
N ILE A 204 3.11 -6.20 -2.04
CA ILE A 204 2.36 -6.06 -0.80
C ILE A 204 0.88 -5.79 -1.12
N ARG A 205 0.01 -6.67 -0.60
CA ARG A 205 -1.45 -6.65 -0.83
C ARG A 205 -2.24 -6.30 0.41
N TRP A 206 -1.59 -6.41 1.57
CA TRP A 206 -2.21 -6.19 2.88
C TRP A 206 -1.27 -5.44 3.80
N VAL A 207 -1.84 -4.47 4.52
CA VAL A 207 -1.24 -3.85 5.70
C VAL A 207 -2.11 -4.24 6.89
N ARG A 208 -1.55 -4.88 7.91
CA ARG A 208 -2.24 -5.19 9.16
C ARG A 208 -1.80 -4.19 10.22
N LEU A 209 -2.79 -3.55 10.84
CA LEU A 209 -2.63 -2.68 11.99
C LEU A 209 -3.10 -3.45 13.21
N VAL A 210 -2.28 -3.49 14.25
CA VAL A 210 -2.57 -4.19 15.50
C VAL A 210 -2.37 -3.22 16.64
N ASP A 211 -3.43 -3.00 17.41
CA ASP A 211 -3.42 -2.17 18.60
C ASP A 211 -2.38 -2.65 19.62
N ILE A 212 -1.78 -1.69 20.34
CA ILE A 212 -0.90 -1.94 21.47
C ILE A 212 -1.65 -1.58 22.75
N THR A 213 -1.76 -2.53 23.67
CA THR A 213 -2.41 -2.30 24.96
C THR A 213 -1.68 -1.29 25.87
N GLY A 214 -0.49 -0.79 25.51
CA GLY A 214 0.14 0.34 26.21
C GLY A 214 0.47 0.21 27.71
N ASP A 215 0.30 -0.96 28.33
CA ASP A 215 0.46 -1.15 29.78
C ASP A 215 1.85 -1.64 30.19
N GLY A 216 2.79 -1.65 29.24
CA GLY A 216 4.13 -2.21 29.39
C GLY A 216 4.21 -3.73 29.31
N SER A 217 3.09 -4.45 29.10
CA SER A 217 3.12 -5.91 28.88
C SER A 217 3.59 -6.29 27.47
N VAL A 218 3.45 -5.36 26.52
CA VAL A 218 3.93 -5.48 25.14
C VAL A 218 5.32 -4.86 25.06
N LEU A 219 6.24 -5.54 24.37
CA LEU A 219 7.63 -5.11 24.24
C LEU A 219 7.96 -4.65 22.81
N ASP A 220 8.87 -3.69 22.71
CA ASP A 220 9.44 -3.24 21.46
C ASP A 220 10.47 -4.24 20.90
N SER A 221 11.15 -3.89 19.79
CA SER A 221 12.11 -4.77 19.12
C SER A 221 13.41 -5.02 19.92
N GLU A 222 13.69 -4.23 20.95
CA GLU A 222 14.82 -4.40 21.87
C GLU A 222 14.42 -4.99 23.23
N GLY A 223 13.12 -5.24 23.43
CA GLY A 223 12.58 -5.80 24.67
C GLY A 223 12.22 -4.75 25.72
N ASN A 224 12.13 -3.47 25.34
CA ASN A 224 11.66 -2.41 26.23
C ASN A 224 10.13 -2.43 26.33
N PRO A 225 9.54 -2.20 27.52
CA PRO A 225 8.10 -2.10 27.66
C PRO A 225 7.56 -0.90 26.86
N ILE A 226 6.44 -1.11 26.16
CA ILE A 226 5.75 -0.06 25.42
C ILE A 226 4.62 0.50 26.27
N PHE A 227 4.62 1.82 26.40
CA PHE A 227 3.55 2.58 27.02
C PHE A 227 2.95 3.55 26.02
N ASP A 228 1.62 3.67 26.02
CA ASP A 228 0.84 4.73 25.37
C ASP A 228 -0.33 5.08 26.29
N ALA A 229 -1.31 5.86 25.81
CA ALA A 229 -2.48 6.26 26.60
C ALA A 229 -3.35 5.06 26.99
N TYR A 230 -2.87 4.29 27.97
CA TYR A 230 -3.56 3.13 28.52
C TYR A 230 -4.37 3.51 29.76
N GLN A 231 -5.47 2.80 29.95
CA GLN A 231 -6.44 3.10 30.99
C GLN A 231 -5.90 2.92 32.41
N TYR A 232 -6.21 3.87 33.30
CA TYR A 232 -6.10 3.67 34.74
C TYR A 232 -7.23 2.78 35.28
N GLU A 233 -6.92 1.89 36.23
CA GLU A 233 -7.89 0.97 36.87
C GLU A 233 -9.16 1.70 37.36
N GLY A 234 -10.32 1.51 36.70
CA GLY A 234 -11.58 2.04 37.21
C GLY A 234 -12.81 2.08 36.30
N ASP A 235 -12.64 2.11 34.96
CA ASP A 235 -13.79 2.20 34.04
C ASP A 235 -13.85 1.02 33.04
N PRO A 236 -14.60 -0.05 33.35
CA PRO A 236 -14.64 -1.25 32.50
C PRO A 236 -15.32 -1.06 31.12
N ILE A 237 -15.72 0.17 30.74
CA ILE A 237 -16.47 0.48 29.52
C ILE A 237 -15.71 1.41 28.56
N ALA A 238 -14.50 1.88 28.91
CA ALA A 238 -13.73 2.69 27.97
C ALA A 238 -13.25 1.81 26.80
N ILE A 239 -13.89 1.99 25.65
CA ILE A 239 -13.47 1.49 24.35
C ILE A 239 -12.18 2.26 24.04
N ASN A 240 -11.05 1.68 24.44
CA ASN A 240 -9.70 2.21 24.22
C ASN A 240 -9.00 1.37 23.16
N GLY A 241 -8.02 1.96 22.50
CA GLY A 241 -7.21 1.38 21.44
C GLY A 241 -7.35 2.17 20.15
N ALA A 242 -6.32 2.11 19.32
CA ALA A 242 -6.11 3.04 18.22
C ALA A 242 -7.32 3.23 17.29
N ASP A 243 -7.51 4.49 16.90
CA ASP A 243 -8.55 5.02 16.04
C ASP A 243 -8.02 5.18 14.60
N VAL A 244 -8.14 4.15 13.77
CA VAL A 244 -7.64 4.18 12.39
C VAL A 244 -8.53 5.04 11.48
N ASP A 245 -8.01 6.17 10.99
CA ASP A 245 -8.67 7.06 10.02
C ASP A 245 -8.45 6.59 8.58
N ALA A 246 -7.21 6.25 8.17
CA ALA A 246 -6.94 5.85 6.79
C ALA A 246 -5.60 5.15 6.57
N LEU A 247 -5.42 4.61 5.36
CA LEU A 247 -4.14 4.16 4.81
C LEU A 247 -3.97 4.71 3.39
N SER A 248 -2.93 5.51 3.17
CA SER A 248 -2.56 6.05 1.85
C SER A 248 -1.33 5.35 1.30
N VAL A 249 -1.40 4.84 0.09
CA VAL A 249 -0.27 4.24 -0.64
C VAL A 249 0.37 5.30 -1.54
N ILE A 250 1.69 5.46 -1.40
CA ILE A 250 2.56 6.37 -2.16
C ILE A 250 3.17 5.63 -3.35
N ASN A 251 3.73 4.44 -3.11
CA ASN A 251 4.40 3.65 -4.14
C ASN A 251 3.54 2.45 -4.53
N GLY A 252 2.48 2.71 -5.29
CA GLY A 252 1.56 1.70 -5.77
C GLY A 252 1.79 1.25 -7.21
N LEU A 253 1.32 0.05 -7.54
CA LEU A 253 1.16 -0.45 -8.90
C LEU A 253 -0.27 -0.93 -9.11
N GLU A 254 -0.81 -0.66 -10.29
CA GLU A 254 -2.03 -1.30 -10.79
C GLU A 254 -1.61 -2.21 -11.95
N GLY A 255 -1.95 -3.50 -11.85
CA GLY A 255 -1.69 -4.46 -12.90
C GLY A 255 -2.40 -4.07 -14.20
N ALA A 256 -1.77 -4.33 -15.34
CA ALA A 256 -2.53 -4.36 -16.59
C ALA A 256 -3.55 -5.48 -16.49
N VAL A 257 -4.85 -5.16 -16.55
CA VAL A 257 -5.89 -6.12 -16.94
C VAL A 257 -5.34 -6.85 -18.15
N ILE A 258 -5.05 -8.14 -18.07
CA ILE A 258 -4.81 -8.92 -19.28
C ILE A 258 -6.17 -8.97 -19.95
N PRO A 259 -6.44 -8.25 -21.05
CA PRO A 259 -7.67 -8.49 -21.76
C PRO A 259 -7.63 -9.96 -22.14
N GLU A 260 -8.66 -10.71 -21.74
CA GLU A 260 -8.95 -12.06 -22.26
C GLU A 260 -8.47 -12.12 -23.70
N PRO A 261 -7.57 -13.05 -24.08
CA PRO A 261 -6.93 -13.00 -25.38
C PRO A 261 -8.00 -12.90 -26.45
N ALA A 262 -8.14 -11.72 -27.04
CA ALA A 262 -9.11 -11.47 -28.08
C ALA A 262 -8.84 -12.56 -29.12
N THR A 263 -9.82 -13.45 -29.32
CA THR A 263 -9.68 -14.57 -30.22
C THR A 263 -9.39 -13.99 -31.61
N THR A 264 -8.11 -13.92 -31.95
CA THR A 264 -7.67 -13.26 -33.17
C THR A 264 -7.96 -14.28 -34.26
N ILE A 265 -9.11 -14.13 -34.91
CA ILE A 265 -9.47 -14.95 -36.07
C ILE A 265 -8.53 -14.53 -37.20
N SER A 266 -7.43 -15.25 -37.34
CA SER A 266 -6.50 -15.10 -38.46
C SER A 266 -7.18 -15.55 -39.74
N PHE A 267 -7.64 -14.61 -40.57
CA PHE A 267 -7.96 -14.90 -41.97
C PHE A 267 -6.66 -15.11 -42.75
N ILE A 268 -6.31 -16.37 -43.02
CA ILE A 268 -5.29 -16.70 -44.01
C ILE A 268 -5.90 -16.43 -45.40
N ILE A 269 -5.54 -15.32 -46.03
CA ILE A 269 -5.82 -15.10 -47.45
C ILE A 269 -4.76 -15.87 -48.23
N SER A 270 -5.13 -17.01 -48.80
CA SER A 270 -4.29 -17.73 -49.77
C SER A 270 -4.30 -16.96 -51.10
N LEU A 271 -3.14 -16.45 -51.53
CA LEU A 271 -2.96 -15.97 -52.90
C LEU A 271 -2.98 -17.17 -53.87
N PRO A 272 -3.75 -17.13 -54.98
CA PRO A 272 -3.62 -18.14 -56.02
C PRO A 272 -2.40 -17.86 -56.90
N LEU A 273 -1.50 -18.84 -56.96
CA LEU A 273 -0.36 -18.88 -57.87
C LEU A 273 -0.86 -19.11 -59.30
N PHE A 274 -0.83 -18.09 -60.17
CA PHE A 274 -1.13 -18.26 -61.60
C PHE A 274 0.10 -18.82 -62.33
N ALA A 275 0.05 -20.10 -62.68
CA ALA A 275 0.94 -20.70 -63.68
C ALA A 275 0.33 -20.53 -65.08
N ALA A 276 1.02 -19.85 -65.99
CA ALA A 276 0.69 -19.84 -67.41
C ALA A 276 1.71 -20.68 -68.19
N LEU A 277 1.29 -21.89 -68.57
CA LEU A 277 2.04 -22.84 -69.39
C LEU A 277 1.62 -22.68 -70.87
N THR A 278 2.61 -22.33 -71.71
CA THR A 278 2.80 -22.68 -73.13
C THR A 278 1.59 -22.78 -74.10
N GLY A 279 1.62 -21.96 -75.16
CA GLY A 279 0.83 -22.15 -76.38
C GLY A 279 1.71 -22.06 -77.64
N PHE A 280 2.00 -23.22 -78.24
CA PHE A 280 2.69 -23.43 -79.51
C PHE A 280 1.93 -22.80 -80.70
N PHE A 281 2.59 -22.02 -81.55
CA PHE A 281 2.08 -21.59 -82.86
C PHE A 281 2.50 -22.58 -83.95
N ARG A 282 1.55 -23.25 -84.62
CA ARG A 282 1.73 -23.80 -85.99
C ARG A 282 0.40 -23.97 -86.73
N PHE A 283 0.35 -23.33 -87.93
CA PHE A 283 -0.32 -23.66 -89.21
C PHE A 283 -1.82 -24.08 -89.20
N ARG A 284 -2.70 -23.67 -90.13
CA ARG A 284 -2.59 -23.72 -91.60
C ARG A 284 -3.80 -23.04 -92.29
N ASN A 285 -3.59 -22.54 -93.50
CA ASN A 285 -4.57 -21.97 -94.46
C ASN A 285 -5.79 -22.85 -94.78
N MET A 286 -6.95 -22.25 -95.08
CA MET A 286 -7.86 -22.65 -96.19
C MET A 286 -8.97 -21.63 -96.53
N PHE A 287 -8.79 -20.92 -97.65
CA PHE A 287 -9.70 -20.63 -98.78
C PHE A 287 -11.24 -20.38 -98.63
N PHE A 288 -11.65 -19.20 -99.09
CA PHE A 288 -12.65 -18.82 -100.16
C PHE A 288 -14.17 -18.58 -99.94
N GLN A 289 -14.60 -17.44 -100.57
CA GLN A 289 -15.91 -16.95 -101.07
C GLN A 289 -16.98 -16.52 -100.04
N LYS A 290 -17.69 -15.39 -100.20
CA LYS A 290 -18.09 -14.60 -101.38
C LYS A 290 -17.72 -13.12 -101.27
#